data_AF-A0A934AV18-F1
#
_entry.id   AF-A0A934AV18-F1
#
_cell.length_a   1.000
_cell.length_b   1.000
_cell.length_c   1.000
_cell.angle_alpha   90.00
_cell.angle_beta   90.00
_cell.angle_gamma   90.00
#
_symmetry.space_group_name_H-M   'P 1'
#
loop_
_entity.id
_entity.type
_entity.pdbx_description
1 polymer ?
#
loop_
_entity_poly.entity_id
_entity_poly.type
_entity_poly.pdbx_seq_one_letter_code
_entity_poly.pdbx_strand_id
1 'polypeptide(L)'
;MIKDEDVAAKKEFIVIFFNVFENKIENVKKMLAQGFTEESLLLSCCYIGALANFRYERSDDRDNFIKVIYDYSNQKDLFSKISWINLYKKGKDPTEKNRKGKPISNYLDIKTALLKKYDKKCNHQQEMDKEKIIEYLQSELGSLDYMNLETNLDKFSYAAVLYEEYRCAGVHEGSLAVTWDAKTGKPLFEKSEDGADIYYSSNTLCFSKEIIIGTLESIHSNLRKKCIMEIKWPYELGCSMNSILDELS
;
A
#
# COMPACT_ATOMS: atom_id res chain seq x y z
N MET A 1 8.05 -23.72 -31.72
CA MET A 1 8.73 -22.42 -31.89
C MET A 1 7.66 -21.34 -31.91
N ILE A 2 7.73 -20.38 -31.00
CA ILE A 2 6.95 -19.14 -31.10
C ILE A 2 7.53 -18.36 -32.28
N LYS A 3 6.70 -17.84 -33.19
CA LYS A 3 7.21 -17.06 -34.34
C LYS A 3 7.61 -15.67 -33.86
N ASP A 4 8.62 -15.07 -34.48
CA ASP A 4 9.04 -13.70 -34.15
C ASP A 4 7.89 -12.68 -34.29
N GLU A 5 6.97 -12.94 -35.21
CA GLU A 5 5.71 -12.18 -35.40
C GLU A 5 4.81 -12.24 -34.15
N ASP A 6 4.70 -13.40 -33.49
CA ASP A 6 3.87 -13.56 -32.28
C ASP A 6 4.46 -12.78 -31.10
N VAL A 7 5.79 -12.75 -31.00
CA VAL A 7 6.53 -12.00 -29.97
C VAL A 7 6.35 -10.49 -30.18
N ALA A 8 6.46 -10.02 -31.42
CA ALA A 8 6.26 -8.62 -31.77
C ALA A 8 4.82 -8.17 -31.50
N ALA A 9 3.83 -8.96 -31.93
CA ALA A 9 2.41 -8.69 -31.68
C ALA A 9 2.10 -8.63 -30.17
N LYS A 10 2.61 -9.59 -29.38
CA LYS A 10 2.41 -9.58 -27.92
C LYS A 10 2.96 -8.31 -27.27
N LYS A 11 4.17 -7.89 -27.67
CA LYS A 11 4.78 -6.64 -27.16
C LYS A 11 3.93 -5.42 -27.50
N GLU A 12 3.37 -5.35 -28.71
CA GLU A 12 2.47 -4.27 -29.12
C GLU A 12 1.19 -4.24 -28.27
N PHE A 13 0.55 -5.39 -28.04
CA PHE A 13 -0.63 -5.48 -27.19
C PHE A 13 -0.35 -5.08 -25.73
N ILE A 14 0.81 -5.45 -25.18
CA ILE A 14 1.25 -5.00 -23.86
C ILE A 14 1.36 -3.47 -23.84
N VAL A 15 1.96 -2.85 -24.85
CA VAL A 15 2.07 -1.39 -24.95
C VAL A 15 0.70 -0.73 -24.99
N ILE A 16 -0.22 -1.23 -25.82
CA ILE A 16 -1.60 -0.71 -25.92
C ILE A 16 -2.31 -0.79 -24.57
N PHE A 17 -2.21 -1.92 -23.87
CA PHE A 17 -2.78 -2.09 -22.54
C PHE A 17 -2.31 -1.00 -21.56
N PHE A 18 -1.00 -0.76 -21.48
CA PHE A 18 -0.47 0.27 -20.58
C PHE A 18 -0.79 1.70 -21.03
N ASN A 19 -0.90 1.96 -22.34
CA ASN A 19 -1.31 3.28 -22.85
C ASN A 19 -2.74 3.65 -22.40
N VAL A 20 -3.63 2.66 -22.25
CA VAL A 20 -4.99 2.91 -21.70
C VAL A 20 -4.91 3.38 -20.25
N PHE A 21 -4.03 2.79 -19.43
CA PHE A 21 -3.80 3.26 -18.06
C PHE A 21 -3.11 4.62 -18.01
N GLU A 22 -2.18 4.89 -18.91
CA GLU A 22 -1.51 6.19 -19.01
C GLU A 22 -2.53 7.32 -19.26
N ASN A 23 -3.47 7.11 -20.18
CA ASN A 23 -4.58 8.04 -20.40
C ASN A 23 -5.46 8.25 -19.16
N LYS A 24 -5.70 7.19 -18.38
CA LYS A 24 -6.46 7.26 -17.13
C LYS A 24 -5.72 8.09 -16.07
N ILE A 25 -4.40 7.91 -15.95
CA ILE A 25 -3.53 8.69 -15.05
C ILE A 25 -3.55 10.17 -15.44
N GLU A 26 -3.41 10.48 -16.73
CA GLU A 26 -3.45 11.86 -17.22
C GLU A 26 -4.81 12.53 -16.96
N ASN A 27 -5.91 11.79 -17.07
CA ASN A 27 -7.22 12.31 -16.72
C ASN A 27 -7.36 12.60 -15.22
N VAL A 28 -6.82 11.74 -14.35
CA VAL A 28 -6.78 11.99 -12.90
C VAL A 28 -6.01 13.27 -12.58
N LYS A 29 -4.85 13.49 -13.21
CA LYS A 29 -4.09 14.74 -13.03
C LYS A 29 -4.87 15.97 -13.46
N LYS A 30 -5.60 15.89 -14.58
CA LYS A 30 -6.48 16.98 -15.04
C LYS A 30 -7.60 17.26 -14.05
N MET A 31 -8.24 16.23 -13.52
CA MET A 31 -9.27 16.36 -12.49
C MET A 31 -8.72 17.04 -11.23
N LEU A 32 -7.52 16.63 -10.79
CA LEU A 32 -6.84 17.25 -9.65
C LEU A 32 -6.56 18.73 -9.90
N ALA A 33 -6.08 19.09 -11.09
CA ALA A 33 -5.84 20.49 -11.48
C ALA A 33 -7.14 21.32 -11.55
N GLN A 34 -8.29 20.68 -11.76
CA GLN A 34 -9.62 21.31 -11.78
C GLN A 34 -10.26 21.41 -10.39
N GLY A 35 -9.61 20.90 -9.34
CA GLY A 35 -10.09 20.96 -7.96
C GLY A 35 -10.93 19.76 -7.52
N PHE A 36 -11.08 18.71 -8.35
CA PHE A 36 -11.73 17.45 -7.98
C PHE A 36 -10.77 16.55 -7.19
N THR A 37 -10.22 17.05 -6.09
CA THR A 37 -9.12 16.42 -5.37
C THR A 37 -9.52 15.05 -4.82
N GLU A 38 -10.63 14.96 -4.08
CA GLU A 38 -11.06 13.71 -3.43
C GLU A 38 -11.32 12.60 -4.46
N GLU A 39 -12.07 12.92 -5.54
CA GLU A 39 -12.35 11.98 -6.62
C GLU A 39 -11.08 11.55 -7.34
N SER A 40 -10.13 12.46 -7.53
CA SER A 40 -8.84 12.15 -8.16
C SER A 40 -8.01 11.19 -7.32
N LEU A 41 -7.97 11.39 -6.00
CA LEU A 41 -7.23 10.51 -5.08
C LEU A 41 -7.89 9.14 -4.96
N LEU A 42 -9.22 9.09 -4.90
CA LEU A 42 -9.97 7.84 -4.91
C LEU A 42 -9.71 7.06 -6.20
N LEU A 43 -9.83 7.70 -7.37
CA LEU A 43 -9.53 7.07 -8.66
C LEU A 43 -8.09 6.58 -8.74
N SER A 44 -7.15 7.32 -8.17
CA SER A 44 -5.75 6.91 -8.11
C SER A 44 -5.59 5.59 -7.36
N CYS A 45 -6.19 5.50 -6.17
CA CYS A 45 -6.18 4.28 -5.37
C CYS A 45 -6.90 3.13 -6.08
N CYS A 46 -8.02 3.39 -6.76
CA CYS A 46 -8.70 2.39 -7.57
C CYS A 46 -7.81 1.85 -8.69
N TYR A 47 -7.05 2.71 -9.37
CA TYR A 47 -6.13 2.28 -10.43
C TYR A 47 -4.92 1.51 -9.91
N ILE A 48 -4.39 1.85 -8.72
CA ILE A 48 -3.38 1.03 -8.04
C ILE A 48 -3.94 -0.38 -7.81
N GLY A 49 -5.16 -0.50 -7.25
CA GLY A 49 -5.82 -1.79 -7.04
C GLY A 49 -6.10 -2.56 -8.33
N ALA A 50 -6.49 -1.87 -9.40
CA ALA A 50 -6.68 -2.51 -10.70
C ALA A 50 -5.38 -3.09 -11.25
N LEU A 51 -4.28 -2.32 -11.24
CA LEU A 51 -2.96 -2.80 -11.65
C LEU A 51 -2.47 -3.97 -10.78
N ALA A 52 -2.76 -3.93 -9.48
CA ALA A 52 -2.48 -5.01 -8.55
C ALA A 52 -3.21 -6.30 -8.93
N ASN A 53 -4.51 -6.22 -9.22
CA ASN A 53 -5.33 -7.38 -9.56
C ASN A 53 -4.99 -7.96 -10.95
N PHE A 54 -4.54 -7.12 -11.90
CA PHE A 54 -3.97 -7.63 -13.15
C PHE A 54 -2.64 -8.35 -12.93
N ARG A 55 -1.87 -7.94 -11.92
CA ARG A 55 -0.54 -8.51 -11.63
C ARG A 55 -0.61 -9.79 -10.80
N TYR A 56 -1.46 -9.85 -9.79
CA TYR A 56 -1.53 -10.96 -8.84
C TYR A 56 -2.93 -11.60 -8.88
N GLU A 57 -3.07 -12.68 -9.64
CA GLU A 57 -4.31 -13.45 -9.65
C GLU A 57 -4.48 -14.21 -8.32
N ARG A 58 -5.73 -14.29 -7.84
CA ARG A 58 -6.19 -15.20 -6.76
C ARG A 58 -5.78 -14.87 -5.30
N SER A 59 -5.31 -13.66 -5.03
CA SER A 59 -5.12 -13.16 -3.65
C SER A 59 -6.23 -12.22 -3.20
N ASP A 60 -6.24 -11.90 -1.91
CA ASP A 60 -7.10 -10.85 -1.35
C ASP A 60 -6.75 -9.48 -1.98
N ASP A 61 -7.78 -8.68 -2.26
CA ASP A 61 -7.66 -7.38 -2.95
C ASP A 61 -6.74 -6.42 -2.17
N ARG A 62 -6.78 -6.47 -0.83
CA ARG A 62 -5.89 -5.70 0.04
C ARG A 62 -4.44 -6.15 -0.10
N ASP A 63 -4.22 -7.45 -0.05
CA ASP A 63 -2.87 -8.03 -0.14
C ASP A 63 -2.24 -7.71 -1.49
N ASN A 64 -3.03 -7.79 -2.57
CA ASN A 64 -2.62 -7.37 -3.91
C ASN A 64 -2.20 -5.90 -3.93
N PHE A 65 -3.05 -5.01 -3.40
CA PHE A 65 -2.79 -3.58 -3.36
C PHE A 65 -1.48 -3.26 -2.63
N ILE A 66 -1.24 -3.87 -1.46
CA ILE A 66 0.00 -3.69 -0.69
C ILE A 66 1.20 -4.22 -1.49
N LYS A 67 1.07 -5.43 -2.05
CA LYS A 67 2.16 -6.09 -2.77
C LYS A 67 2.59 -5.33 -4.01
N VAL A 68 1.64 -4.77 -4.78
CA VAL A 68 2.00 -4.00 -5.98
C VAL A 68 2.77 -2.73 -5.64
N ILE A 69 2.45 -2.09 -4.50
CA ILE A 69 3.21 -0.93 -4.00
C ILE A 69 4.63 -1.36 -3.66
N TYR A 70 4.82 -2.47 -2.96
CA TYR A 70 6.16 -2.93 -2.59
C TYR A 70 7.00 -3.36 -3.79
N ASP A 71 6.41 -4.04 -4.76
CA ASP A 71 7.16 -4.61 -5.89
C ASP A 71 7.42 -3.58 -6.99
N TYR A 72 6.56 -2.57 -7.16
CA TYR A 72 6.60 -1.68 -8.33
C TYR A 72 6.54 -0.18 -8.00
N SER A 73 6.30 0.26 -6.76
CA SER A 73 6.50 1.66 -6.43
C SER A 73 7.98 1.98 -6.23
N ASN A 74 8.36 3.23 -6.48
CA ASN A 74 9.69 3.73 -6.09
C ASN A 74 9.78 4.09 -4.60
N GLN A 75 8.79 3.69 -3.80
CA GLN A 75 8.55 4.18 -2.44
C GLN A 75 8.34 3.03 -1.44
N LYS A 76 8.80 1.82 -1.78
CA LYS A 76 8.68 0.62 -0.93
C LYS A 76 9.09 0.88 0.51
N ASP A 77 10.29 1.42 0.74
CA ASP A 77 10.83 1.64 2.08
C ASP A 77 9.89 2.54 2.90
N LEU A 78 9.39 3.61 2.28
CA LEU A 78 8.44 4.52 2.90
C LEU A 78 7.11 3.81 3.22
N PHE A 79 6.54 3.08 2.26
CA PHE A 79 5.25 2.40 2.44
C PHE A 79 5.30 1.14 3.32
N SER A 80 6.49 0.60 3.56
CA SER A 80 6.74 -0.54 4.44
C SER A 80 6.78 -0.16 5.92
N LYS A 81 6.90 1.13 6.24
CA LYS A 81 6.82 1.63 7.61
C LYS A 81 5.47 1.29 8.22
N ILE A 82 5.50 0.89 9.49
CA ILE A 82 4.31 0.47 10.22
C ILE A 82 3.74 1.64 10.98
N SER A 83 2.52 2.05 10.62
CA SER A 83 1.77 3.08 11.31
C SER A 83 1.51 2.69 12.76
N TRP A 84 2.27 3.36 13.61
CA TRP A 84 2.31 3.18 15.03
C TRP A 84 0.94 3.47 15.67
N ILE A 85 0.27 4.55 15.22
CA ILE A 85 -1.09 4.90 15.67
C ILE A 85 -2.12 3.87 15.24
N ASN A 86 -2.05 3.37 14.01
CA ASN A 86 -3.00 2.36 13.54
C ASN A 86 -2.80 1.02 14.23
N LEU A 87 -1.56 0.60 14.46
CA LEU A 87 -1.27 -0.58 15.28
C LEU A 87 -1.86 -0.43 16.68
N TYR A 88 -1.68 0.72 17.32
CA TYR A 88 -2.23 1.02 18.65
C TYR A 88 -3.78 1.10 18.71
N LYS A 89 -4.41 1.67 17.68
CA LYS A 89 -5.87 1.84 17.63
C LYS A 89 -6.59 0.55 17.25
N LYS A 90 -6.08 -0.15 16.22
CA LYS A 90 -6.76 -1.25 15.54
C LYS A 90 -6.16 -2.63 15.81
N GLY A 91 -4.99 -2.71 16.43
CA GLY A 91 -4.34 -4.00 16.69
C GLY A 91 -5.04 -4.87 17.74
N LYS A 92 -6.01 -4.32 18.49
CA LYS A 92 -6.75 -5.04 19.53
C LYS A 92 -7.79 -6.01 18.98
N ASP A 93 -8.23 -5.86 17.73
CA ASP A 93 -9.60 -6.28 17.40
C ASP A 93 -9.75 -7.40 16.36
N PRO A 94 -10.16 -8.61 16.79
CA PRO A 94 -10.86 -9.59 15.98
C PRO A 94 -12.40 -9.45 16.03
N THR A 95 -12.97 -8.40 16.66
CA THR A 95 -14.44 -8.28 16.81
C THR A 95 -15.18 -7.69 15.61
N GLU A 96 -14.48 -7.23 14.57
CA GLU A 96 -15.10 -7.10 13.25
C GLU A 96 -15.34 -8.52 12.72
N LYS A 97 -16.54 -9.04 12.98
CA LYS A 97 -17.08 -10.37 12.63
C LYS A 97 -16.82 -10.86 11.20
N ASN A 98 -16.28 -10.00 10.33
CA ASN A 98 -16.08 -10.22 8.91
C ASN A 98 -14.61 -10.21 8.43
N ARG A 99 -13.61 -9.93 9.28
CA ARG A 99 -12.19 -9.92 8.83
C ARG A 99 -11.52 -11.28 9.05
N LYS A 100 -11.07 -11.93 7.97
CA LYS A 100 -10.23 -13.13 8.02
C LYS A 100 -8.86 -12.78 8.64
N GLY A 101 -8.51 -13.35 9.79
CA GLY A 101 -7.17 -13.22 10.35
C GLY A 101 -7.03 -13.74 11.77
N LYS A 102 -5.82 -14.20 12.13
CA LYS A 102 -5.49 -14.51 13.53
C LYS A 102 -5.21 -13.20 14.28
N PRO A 103 -5.76 -12.99 15.49
CA PRO A 103 -5.43 -11.83 16.30
C PRO A 103 -3.93 -11.82 16.65
N ILE A 104 -3.40 -10.62 16.94
CA ILE A 104 -2.06 -10.48 17.50
C ILE A 104 -2.11 -10.99 18.95
N SER A 105 -1.40 -12.08 19.24
CA SER A 105 -1.25 -12.57 20.62
C SER A 105 -0.52 -11.54 21.49
N ASN A 106 -0.85 -11.46 22.79
CA ASN A 106 -0.21 -10.53 23.73
C ASN A 106 -0.29 -9.06 23.31
N TYR A 107 -1.32 -8.70 22.53
CA TYR A 107 -1.50 -7.32 22.05
C TYR A 107 -1.51 -6.29 23.19
N LEU A 108 -2.04 -6.63 24.37
CA LEU A 108 -2.04 -5.70 25.51
C LEU A 108 -0.63 -5.35 25.98
N ASP A 109 0.27 -6.33 26.01
CA ASP A 109 1.68 -6.15 26.37
C ASP A 109 2.39 -5.33 25.31
N ILE A 110 2.19 -5.67 24.04
CA ILE A 110 2.71 -4.92 22.87
C ILE A 110 2.23 -3.46 22.92
N LYS A 111 0.92 -3.25 23.09
CA LYS A 111 0.31 -1.92 23.22
C LYS A 111 0.95 -1.13 24.36
N THR A 112 1.21 -1.77 25.49
CA THR A 112 1.79 -1.13 26.68
C THR A 112 3.27 -0.78 26.45
N ALA A 113 4.05 -1.65 25.83
CA ALA A 113 5.43 -1.36 25.45
C ALA A 113 5.50 -0.21 24.44
N LEU A 114 4.69 -0.27 23.38
CA LEU A 114 4.60 0.82 22.40
C LEU A 114 4.17 2.14 23.08
N LEU A 115 3.13 2.13 23.94
CA LEU A 115 2.73 3.29 24.76
C LEU A 115 3.87 3.87 25.59
N LYS A 116 4.67 3.05 26.27
CA LYS A 116 5.84 3.53 27.03
C LYS A 116 6.88 4.20 26.13
N LYS A 117 7.05 3.73 24.88
CA LYS A 117 7.90 4.42 23.89
C LYS A 117 7.28 5.74 23.46
N TYR A 118 5.97 5.79 23.20
CA TYR A 118 5.23 6.99 22.77
C TYR A 118 5.16 8.09 23.84
N ASP A 119 4.97 7.72 25.11
CA ASP A 119 4.61 8.65 26.20
C ASP A 119 5.77 9.56 26.63
N LYS A 120 6.98 9.37 26.09
CA LYS A 120 8.14 10.24 26.34
C LYS A 120 8.13 11.56 25.54
N LYS A 121 6.95 12.22 25.40
CA LYS A 121 6.66 13.48 24.66
C LYS A 121 6.24 13.31 23.19
N CYS A 122 5.19 12.52 22.93
CA CYS A 122 4.34 12.53 21.72
C CYS A 122 5.04 12.96 20.41
N ASN A 123 6.15 12.32 20.04
CA ASN A 123 6.60 12.40 18.67
C ASN A 123 5.94 11.28 17.89
N HIS A 124 4.73 11.54 17.39
CA HIS A 124 3.95 10.63 16.55
C HIS A 124 4.67 10.24 15.24
N GLN A 125 5.85 10.81 14.97
CA GLN A 125 6.68 10.56 13.79
C GLN A 125 7.74 9.44 13.98
N GLN A 126 7.75 8.70 15.10
CA GLN A 126 8.67 7.57 15.33
C GLN A 126 8.25 6.31 14.58
N GLU A 127 8.17 6.45 13.26
CA GLU A 127 7.70 5.42 12.35
C GLU A 127 8.87 4.50 12.01
N MET A 128 8.66 3.21 12.21
CA MET A 128 9.70 2.20 12.15
C MET A 128 9.40 1.18 11.07
N ASP A 129 10.48 0.71 10.45
CA ASP A 129 10.45 -0.48 9.62
C ASP A 129 10.10 -1.70 10.51
N LYS A 130 9.54 -2.72 9.88
CA LYS A 130 9.02 -3.93 10.54
C LYS A 130 10.04 -4.58 11.46
N GLU A 131 11.29 -4.69 11.00
CA GLU A 131 12.40 -5.30 11.72
C GLU A 131 12.69 -4.55 13.02
N LYS A 132 12.74 -3.21 12.98
CA LYS A 132 13.02 -2.37 14.15
C LYS A 132 11.93 -2.48 15.21
N ILE A 133 10.68 -2.68 14.81
CA ILE A 133 9.57 -2.92 15.76
C ILE A 133 9.74 -4.26 16.45
N ILE A 134 10.08 -5.30 15.68
CA ILE A 134 10.32 -6.63 16.21
C ILE A 134 11.49 -6.61 17.19
N GLU A 135 12.63 -6.03 16.80
CA GLU A 135 13.82 -5.88 17.65
C GLU A 135 13.49 -5.13 18.95
N TYR A 136 12.74 -4.03 18.85
CA TYR A 136 12.31 -3.27 20.02
C TYR A 136 11.45 -4.14 20.97
N LEU A 137 10.42 -4.80 20.44
CA LEU A 137 9.52 -5.63 21.25
C LEU A 137 10.22 -6.86 21.83
N GLN A 138 11.19 -7.43 21.11
CA GLN A 138 12.09 -8.47 21.61
C GLN A 138 12.87 -8.03 22.83
N SER A 139 13.43 -6.82 22.79
CA SER A 139 14.20 -6.27 23.92
C SER A 139 13.34 -5.96 25.15
N GLU A 140 12.06 -5.61 24.97
CA GLU A 140 11.18 -5.15 26.05
C GLU A 140 10.34 -6.25 26.69
N LEU A 141 9.85 -7.22 25.90
CA LEU A 141 8.83 -8.17 26.33
C LEU A 141 9.36 -9.60 26.44
N GLY A 142 10.57 -9.88 25.92
CA GLY A 142 11.22 -11.19 26.01
C GLY A 142 10.48 -12.28 25.22
N SER A 143 9.44 -12.86 25.82
CA SER A 143 8.65 -13.96 25.23
C SER A 143 7.36 -13.45 24.58
N LEU A 144 7.35 -13.35 23.25
CA LEU A 144 6.15 -13.14 22.43
C LEU A 144 6.14 -14.14 21.27
N ASP A 145 4.96 -14.38 20.69
CA ASP A 145 4.84 -15.02 19.38
C ASP A 145 5.21 -14.03 18.27
N TYR A 146 6.53 -13.86 18.07
CA TYR A 146 7.06 -12.93 17.06
C TYR A 146 6.68 -13.34 15.64
N MET A 147 6.47 -14.64 15.37
CA MET A 147 6.00 -15.12 14.07
C MET A 147 4.58 -14.62 13.77
N ASN A 148 3.67 -14.70 14.75
CA ASN A 148 2.33 -14.15 14.64
C ASN A 148 2.35 -12.63 14.48
N LEU A 149 3.19 -11.93 15.24
CA LEU A 149 3.35 -10.48 15.11
C LEU A 149 3.84 -10.10 13.71
N GLU A 150 4.92 -10.72 13.26
CA GLU A 150 5.54 -10.48 11.96
C GLU A 150 4.54 -10.68 10.81
N THR A 151 3.72 -11.73 10.89
CA THR A 151 2.68 -12.02 9.89
C THR A 151 1.56 -10.96 9.87
N ASN A 152 1.38 -10.23 10.97
CA ASN A 152 0.30 -9.24 11.09
C ASN A 152 0.78 -7.78 10.97
N LEU A 153 2.07 -7.49 11.11
CA LEU A 153 2.57 -6.11 11.10
C LEU A 153 2.26 -5.38 9.78
N ASP A 154 2.35 -6.07 8.64
CA ASP A 154 2.09 -5.47 7.32
C ASP A 154 0.65 -4.95 7.19
N LYS A 155 -0.26 -5.41 8.07
CA LYS A 155 -1.64 -4.89 8.16
C LYS A 155 -1.73 -3.46 8.69
N PHE A 156 -0.66 -2.95 9.27
CA PHE A 156 -0.57 -1.60 9.78
C PHE A 156 0.48 -0.79 9.02
N SER A 157 1.04 -1.34 7.95
CA SER A 157 1.93 -0.60 7.06
C SER A 157 1.23 0.62 6.46
N TYR A 158 2.00 1.62 6.05
CA TYR A 158 1.46 2.77 5.34
C TYR A 158 0.69 2.37 4.07
N ALA A 159 1.13 1.33 3.35
CA ALA A 159 0.39 0.79 2.21
C ALA A 159 -0.98 0.24 2.62
N ALA A 160 -1.05 -0.47 3.76
CA ALA A 160 -2.31 -0.95 4.31
C ALA A 160 -3.23 0.18 4.77
N VAL A 161 -2.68 1.24 5.38
CA VAL A 161 -3.46 2.41 5.79
C VAL A 161 -4.00 3.14 4.56
N LEU A 162 -3.19 3.32 3.51
CA LEU A 162 -3.65 3.89 2.25
C LEU A 162 -4.80 3.06 1.64
N TYR A 163 -4.70 1.73 1.66
CA TYR A 163 -5.79 0.87 1.21
C TYR A 163 -7.06 1.08 2.03
N GLU A 164 -6.99 1.01 3.35
CA GLU A 164 -8.16 1.03 4.22
C GLU A 164 -8.83 2.41 4.27
N GLU A 165 -8.05 3.47 4.49
CA GLU A 165 -8.57 4.82 4.76
C GLU A 165 -8.91 5.61 3.48
N TYR A 166 -8.30 5.24 2.34
CA TYR A 166 -8.53 5.94 1.08
C TYR A 166 -9.31 5.08 0.10
N ARG A 167 -8.78 3.91 -0.27
CA ARG A 167 -9.45 3.07 -1.28
C ARG A 167 -10.74 2.46 -0.75
N CYS A 168 -10.65 1.70 0.34
CA CYS A 168 -11.77 0.94 0.90
C CYS A 168 -12.87 1.88 1.38
N ALA A 169 -12.52 2.87 2.21
CA ALA A 169 -13.44 3.90 2.66
C ALA A 169 -14.08 4.67 1.49
N GLY A 170 -13.28 5.16 0.53
CA GLY A 170 -13.83 5.91 -0.61
C GLY A 170 -14.79 5.09 -1.49
N VAL A 171 -14.52 3.80 -1.69
CA VAL A 171 -15.37 2.92 -2.50
C VAL A 171 -16.63 2.47 -1.74
N HIS A 172 -16.51 2.11 -0.47
CA HIS A 172 -17.59 1.45 0.29
C HIS A 172 -18.37 2.38 1.22
N GLU A 173 -17.78 3.50 1.62
CA GLU A 173 -18.38 4.48 2.54
C GLU A 173 -18.73 5.80 1.81
N GLY A 174 -18.26 5.98 0.57
CA GLY A 174 -18.60 7.13 -0.28
C GLY A 174 -17.81 8.41 0.03
N SER A 175 -16.82 8.31 0.93
CA SER A 175 -15.87 9.38 1.23
C SER A 175 -14.54 8.81 1.70
N LEU A 176 -13.45 9.55 1.51
CA LEU A 176 -12.19 9.19 2.15
C LEU A 176 -12.34 9.34 3.68
N ALA A 177 -11.78 8.43 4.46
CA ALA A 177 -11.87 8.49 5.93
C ALA A 177 -11.10 9.70 6.51
N VAL A 178 -10.22 10.28 5.69
CA VAL A 178 -9.30 11.37 6.06
C VAL A 178 -9.46 12.48 5.03
N THR A 179 -10.29 13.49 5.26
CA THR A 179 -10.53 14.57 4.28
C THR A 179 -10.09 15.94 4.78
N TRP A 180 -10.37 16.26 6.05
CA TRP A 180 -10.11 17.58 6.63
C TRP A 180 -9.62 17.47 8.07
N ASP A 181 -8.74 18.38 8.47
CA ASP A 181 -8.35 18.56 9.86
C ASP A 181 -9.42 19.37 10.59
N ALA A 182 -10.12 18.75 11.55
CA ALA A 182 -11.18 19.42 12.30
C ALA A 182 -10.70 20.64 13.13
N LYS A 183 -9.41 20.70 13.48
CA LYS A 183 -8.83 21.81 14.25
C LYS A 183 -8.39 22.96 13.35
N THR A 184 -7.81 22.65 12.20
CA THR A 184 -7.23 23.67 11.31
C THR A 184 -8.11 24.03 10.12
N GLY A 185 -9.13 23.22 9.81
CA GLY A 185 -9.99 23.36 8.64
C GLY A 185 -9.29 23.10 7.31
N LYS A 186 -8.04 22.62 7.33
CA LYS A 186 -7.23 22.40 6.12
C LYS A 186 -7.46 20.98 5.57
N PRO A 187 -7.37 20.77 4.24
CA PRO A 187 -7.37 19.44 3.65
C PRO A 187 -6.20 18.59 4.17
N LEU A 188 -6.43 17.29 4.35
CA LEU A 188 -5.41 16.33 4.83
C LEU A 188 -4.66 15.63 3.68
N PHE A 189 -4.71 16.20 2.48
CA PHE A 189 -4.03 15.71 1.27
C PHE A 189 -2.97 16.66 0.72
N GLU A 190 -2.67 17.72 1.47
CA GLU A 190 -1.54 18.60 1.14
C GLU A 190 -0.28 18.09 1.84
N LYS A 191 0.89 18.54 1.39
CA LYS A 191 2.11 18.32 2.18
C LYS A 191 1.96 18.98 3.55
N SER A 192 2.62 18.41 4.56
CA SER A 192 2.73 19.06 5.87
C SER A 192 3.49 20.39 5.78
N GLU A 193 3.46 21.18 6.86
CA GLU A 193 4.14 22.49 6.91
C GLU A 193 5.66 22.38 6.74
N ASP A 194 6.26 21.24 7.09
CA ASP A 194 7.67 20.90 6.85
C ASP A 194 7.92 20.23 5.48
N GLY A 195 6.89 20.10 4.64
CA GLY A 195 6.99 19.58 3.28
C GLY A 195 6.97 18.07 3.15
N ALA A 196 6.64 17.33 4.21
CA ALA A 196 6.55 15.88 4.18
C ALA A 196 5.29 15.40 3.45
N ASP A 197 5.47 14.33 2.68
CA ASP A 197 4.43 13.72 1.84
C ASP A 197 3.58 12.69 2.59
N ILE A 198 4.12 12.10 3.65
CA ILE A 198 3.37 11.25 4.59
C ILE A 198 3.66 11.74 5.99
N TYR A 199 2.62 12.11 6.72
CA TYR A 199 2.74 12.75 8.03
C TYR A 199 1.51 12.49 8.88
N TYR A 200 1.57 12.88 10.15
CA TYR A 200 0.40 12.86 11.02
C TYR A 200 -0.19 14.25 11.19
N SER A 201 -1.48 14.39 10.93
CA SER A 201 -2.28 15.45 11.57
C SER A 201 -3.00 14.86 12.78
N SER A 202 -2.65 15.33 13.97
CA SER A 202 -3.13 14.78 15.24
C SER A 202 -2.93 13.25 15.30
N ASN A 203 -4.02 12.47 15.23
CA ASN A 203 -3.98 11.01 15.31
C ASN A 203 -4.31 10.32 13.98
N THR A 204 -4.14 11.03 12.87
CA THR A 204 -4.52 10.57 11.53
C THR A 204 -3.29 10.57 10.64
N LEU A 205 -2.98 9.43 10.04
CA LEU A 205 -1.93 9.32 9.04
C LEU A 205 -2.45 9.90 7.73
N CYS A 206 -1.75 10.88 7.20
CA CYS A 206 -2.11 11.65 6.03
C CYS A 206 -1.11 11.35 4.91
N PHE A 207 -1.63 11.33 3.68
CA PHE A 207 -0.87 11.13 2.46
C PHE A 207 -1.16 12.31 1.54
N SER A 208 -0.10 13.00 1.10
CA SER A 208 -0.22 14.08 0.14
C SER A 208 -0.79 13.57 -1.20
N LYS A 209 -1.41 14.47 -1.96
CA LYS A 209 -1.84 14.15 -3.33
C LYS A 209 -0.66 13.74 -4.21
N GLU A 210 0.51 14.36 -4.02
CA GLU A 210 1.73 14.05 -4.76
C GLU A 210 2.21 12.62 -4.50
N ILE A 211 2.16 12.14 -3.24
CA ILE A 211 2.62 10.77 -2.94
C ILE A 211 1.69 9.72 -3.54
N ILE A 212 0.37 9.95 -3.48
CA ILE A 212 -0.61 9.00 -4.02
C ILE A 212 -0.50 8.92 -5.55
N ILE A 213 -0.43 10.06 -6.23
CA ILE A 213 -0.30 10.12 -7.69
C ILE A 213 1.05 9.55 -8.13
N GLY A 214 2.15 9.96 -7.50
CA GLY A 214 3.49 9.46 -7.81
C GLY A 214 3.63 7.95 -7.57
N THR A 215 2.91 7.40 -6.59
CA THR A 215 2.82 5.95 -6.37
C THR A 215 2.18 5.25 -7.56
N LEU A 216 1.02 5.72 -8.02
CA LEU A 216 0.34 5.17 -9.20
C LEU A 216 1.22 5.24 -10.46
N GLU A 217 1.85 6.38 -10.70
CA GLU A 217 2.74 6.58 -11.86
C GLU A 217 3.95 5.64 -11.82
N SER A 218 4.60 5.51 -10.67
CA SER A 218 5.76 4.61 -10.54
C SER A 218 5.38 3.15 -10.72
N ILE A 219 4.25 2.72 -10.14
CA ILE A 219 3.73 1.37 -10.33
C ILE A 219 3.44 1.10 -11.81
N HIS A 220 2.71 2.00 -12.48
CA HIS A 220 2.42 1.88 -13.91
C HIS A 220 3.69 1.77 -14.74
N SER A 221 4.62 2.70 -14.55
CA SER A 221 5.87 2.78 -15.31
C SER A 221 6.75 1.55 -15.10
N ASN A 222 6.97 1.14 -13.84
CA ASN A 222 7.82 0.01 -13.50
C ASN A 222 7.20 -1.33 -13.94
N LEU A 223 5.89 -1.51 -13.76
CA LEU A 223 5.19 -2.71 -14.20
C LEU A 223 5.19 -2.80 -15.73
N ARG A 224 4.92 -1.69 -16.43
CA ARG A 224 5.02 -1.59 -17.90
C ARG A 224 6.41 -1.98 -18.39
N LYS A 225 7.44 -1.37 -17.81
CA LYS A 225 8.84 -1.63 -18.17
C LYS A 225 9.15 -3.12 -18.02
N LYS A 226 8.76 -3.74 -16.91
CA LYS A 226 8.99 -5.17 -16.66
C LYS A 226 8.24 -6.07 -17.65
N CYS A 227 6.97 -5.78 -17.91
CA CYS A 227 6.16 -6.51 -18.90
C CYS A 227 6.76 -6.44 -20.31
N ILE A 228 7.23 -5.27 -20.74
CA ILE A 228 7.84 -5.06 -22.05
C ILE A 228 9.20 -5.75 -22.15
N MET A 229 10.02 -5.67 -21.10
CA MET A 229 11.33 -6.32 -21.06
C MET A 229 11.22 -7.85 -21.09
N GLU A 230 10.27 -8.43 -20.37
CA GLU A 230 10.06 -9.88 -20.32
C GLU A 230 9.10 -10.41 -21.40
N ILE A 231 8.46 -9.51 -22.15
CA ILE A 231 7.40 -9.81 -23.13
C ILE A 231 6.31 -10.70 -22.50
N LYS A 232 5.86 -10.28 -21.32
CA LYS A 232 4.91 -10.97 -20.46
C LYS A 232 3.78 -10.03 -20.07
N TRP A 233 2.56 -10.57 -20.05
CA TRP A 233 1.44 -9.91 -19.41
C TRP A 233 1.69 -9.75 -17.92
N PRO A 234 1.05 -8.78 -17.24
CA PRO A 234 1.24 -8.56 -15.82
C PRO A 234 1.12 -9.84 -14.98
N TYR A 235 0.08 -10.66 -15.21
CA TYR A 235 -0.15 -11.91 -14.49
C TYR A 235 0.91 -13.00 -14.75
N GLU A 236 1.64 -12.93 -15.86
CA GLU A 236 2.69 -13.90 -16.22
C GLU A 236 4.04 -13.59 -15.54
N LEU A 237 4.21 -12.38 -15.00
CA LEU A 237 5.46 -11.99 -14.34
C LEU A 237 5.70 -12.87 -13.09
N GLY A 238 6.91 -13.43 -12.96
CA GLY A 238 7.27 -14.34 -11.87
C GLY A 238 6.84 -15.80 -12.07
N CYS A 239 6.07 -16.12 -13.12
CA CYS A 239 6.00 -17.50 -13.63
C CYS A 239 7.28 -17.74 -14.43
N SER A 240 8.25 -18.39 -13.80
CA SER A 240 9.35 -19.05 -14.51
C SER A 240 8.74 -20.21 -15.30
N MET A 241 8.86 -20.21 -16.63
CA MET A 241 8.46 -21.37 -17.45
C MET A 241 9.28 -22.63 -17.12
N ASN A 242 10.36 -22.51 -16.34
CA ASN A 242 11.20 -23.64 -15.96
C ASN A 242 10.68 -24.38 -14.70
N SER A 243 9.73 -23.84 -13.94
CA SER A 243 9.25 -24.55 -12.73
C SER A 243 8.16 -25.59 -12.99
N ILE A 244 7.68 -25.72 -14.23
CA ILE A 244 6.64 -26.72 -14.58
C ILE A 244 7.26 -27.98 -15.23
N LEU A 245 8.53 -27.92 -15.64
CA LEU A 245 9.22 -29.06 -16.26
C LEU A 245 10.22 -29.77 -15.34
N ASP A 246 10.61 -29.17 -14.21
CA ASP A 246 11.55 -29.77 -13.25
C ASP A 246 10.86 -30.59 -12.13
N GLU A 247 9.52 -30.66 -12.09
CA GLU A 247 8.77 -31.56 -11.18
C GLU A 247 8.42 -32.92 -11.80
N LEU A 248 8.91 -33.22 -13.01
CA LEU A 248 8.71 -34.51 -13.69
C LEU A 248 9.99 -35.15 -14.27
N SER A 249 11.17 -34.77 -13.77
CA SER A 249 12.44 -35.47 -14.09
C SER A 249 13.02 -36.20 -12.88
#